data_AF-A0A7Y3FQN3-F1
#
_entry.id   AF-A0A7Y3FQN3-F1
#
_cell.length_a   1.000
_cell.length_b   1.000
_cell.length_c   1.000
_cell.angle_alpha   90.00
_cell.angle_beta   90.00
_cell.angle_gamma   90.00
#
_symmetry.space_group_name_H-M   'P 1'
#
loop_
_entity.id
_entity.type
_entity.pdbx_description
1 polymer ?
#
loop_
_entity_poly.entity_id
_entity_poly.type
_entity_poly.pdbx_seq_one_letter_code
_entity_poly.pdbx_strand_id
1 'polypeptide(L)' 'MGDLLWILVSAMLVNNFTLMLFLGLCPFMGVSARVSTALRMGGANIFVLVITSMAASFLNAFVLPYAPYLRLISFIVV' A
#
# COMPACT_ATOMS: atom_id res chain seq x y z
N MET A 1 13.85 21.32 15.27
CA MET A 1 12.74 20.39 15.61
C MET A 1 11.55 20.52 14.66
N GLY A 2 11.22 21.71 14.14
CA GLY A 2 10.19 21.86 13.11
C GLY A 2 10.51 21.17 11.78
N ASP A 3 11.79 21.12 11.39
CA ASP A 3 12.22 20.52 10.11
C ASP A 3 12.02 19.01 10.02
N LEU A 4 12.18 18.28 11.13
CA LEU A 4 11.96 16.82 11.17
C LEU A 4 10.48 16.47 11.01
N LEU A 5 9.59 17.25 11.62
CA LEU A 5 8.15 17.09 11.43
C LEU A 5 7.75 17.45 9.99
N TRP A 6 8.36 18.48 9.40
CA TRP A 6 8.11 18.82 8.00
C TRP A 6 8.56 17.69 7.06
N ILE A 7 9.78 17.16 7.24
CA ILE A 7 10.28 16.04 6.43
C ILE A 7 9.42 14.78 6.61
N LEU A 8 8.98 14.49 7.84
CA LEU A 8 8.10 13.34 8.12
C LEU A 8 6.73 13.48 7.44
N VAL A 9 6.12 14.67 7.51
CA VAL A 9 4.85 14.97 6.84
C VAL A 9 5.01 14.93 5.32
N SER A 10 6.12 15.46 4.79
CA SER A 10 6.42 15.40 3.35
C SER A 10 6.58 13.95 2.87
N ALA A 11 7.30 13.11 3.63
CA ALA A 11 7.43 11.68 3.31
C ALA A 11 6.08 10.94 3.41
N MET A 12 5.27 11.22 4.42
CA MET A 12 3.97 10.57 4.63
C MET A 12 2.86 11.02 3.69
N LEU A 13 2.91 12.22 3.09
CA LEU A 13 1.87 12.70 2.15
C LEU A 13 2.34 12.72 0.69
N VAL A 14 3.57 13.18 0.42
CA VAL A 14 4.10 13.35 -0.94
C VAL A 14 4.69 12.06 -1.49
N ASN A 15 5.29 11.23 -0.61
CA ASN A 15 5.82 9.91 -0.97
C ASN A 15 4.91 8.76 -0.52
N ASN A 16 3.64 9.04 -0.20
CA ASN A 16 2.73 7.98 0.20
C ASN A 16 2.29 7.17 -1.03
N PHE A 17 2.55 5.87 -0.96
CA PHE A 17 2.19 4.87 -1.96
C PHE A 17 0.71 4.95 -2.40
N THR A 18 -0.18 5.38 -1.50
CA THR A 18 -1.63 5.46 -1.70
C THR A 18 -2.07 6.60 -2.65
N LEU A 19 -1.34 7.72 -2.70
CA LEU A 19 -1.67 8.85 -3.60
C LEU A 19 -0.87 8.82 -4.91
N MET A 20 0.35 8.27 -4.90
CA MET A 20 1.26 8.38 -6.05
C MET A 20 1.06 7.29 -7.11
N LEU A 21 0.58 6.09 -6.76
CA LEU A 21 0.48 4.97 -7.70
C LEU A 21 -0.94 4.67 -8.21
N PHE A 22 -1.97 5.43 -7.82
CA PHE A 22 -3.36 5.15 -8.19
C PHE A 22 -3.86 3.71 -7.87
N LEU A 23 -3.15 2.96 -7.01
CA LEU A 23 -3.58 1.64 -6.51
C LEU A 23 -4.76 1.85 -5.56
N GLY A 24 -5.97 1.86 -6.12
CA GLY A 24 -7.19 2.17 -5.37
C GLY A 24 -8.24 3.00 -6.12
N LEU A 25 -8.05 3.31 -7.40
CA LEU A 25 -9.09 3.98 -8.21
C LEU A 25 -10.42 3.21 -8.21
N CYS A 26 -10.35 1.86 -8.25
CA CYS A 26 -11.51 0.98 -8.21
C CYS A 26 -12.35 1.13 -6.92
N PRO A 27 -11.77 1.06 -5.70
CA PRO A 27 -12.51 1.37 -4.49
C PRO A 27 -12.93 2.85 -4.43
N PHE A 28 -12.11 3.78 -4.89
CA PHE A 28 -12.42 5.21 -4.82
C PHE A 28 -13.70 5.59 -5.58
N MET A 29 -13.86 5.07 -6.81
CA MET A 29 -15.10 5.23 -7.58
C MET A 29 -16.33 4.63 -6.87
N GLY A 30 -16.17 3.52 -6.15
CA GLY A 30 -17.26 2.84 -5.44
C GLY A 30 -17.72 3.51 -4.14
N VAL A 31 -16.83 4.24 -3.44
CA VAL A 31 -17.14 4.86 -2.13
C VAL A 31 -17.20 6.38 -2.12
N SER A 32 -17.02 7.06 -3.25
CA SER A 32 -17.03 8.54 -3.35
C SER A 32 -18.32 9.20 -2.86
N ALA A 33 -19.46 8.48 -2.89
CA ALA A 33 -20.76 9.05 -2.52
C ALA A 33 -21.03 9.11 -1.00
N ARG A 34 -20.33 8.33 -0.16
CA ARG A 34 -20.58 8.30 1.30
C ARG A 34 -19.29 8.17 2.10
N VAL A 35 -19.01 9.21 2.90
CA VAL A 35 -17.83 9.29 3.80
C VAL A 35 -17.83 8.16 4.84
N SER A 36 -19.00 7.76 5.34
CA SER A 36 -19.12 6.64 6.28
C SER A 36 -18.66 5.30 5.69
N THR A 37 -18.90 5.07 4.40
CA THR A 37 -18.44 3.87 3.69
C THR A 37 -16.95 3.98 3.34
N ALA A 38 -16.49 5.17 2.96
CA ALA A 38 -15.09 5.44 2.65
C ALA A 38 -14.15 5.17 3.84
N LEU A 39 -14.56 5.56 5.06
CA LEU A 39 -13.80 5.27 6.28
C LEU A 39 -13.65 3.76 6.55
N ARG A 40 -14.73 2.98 6.41
CA ARG A 40 -14.67 1.52 6.57
C ARG A 40 -13.80 0.86 5.49
N MET A 41 -13.91 1.32 4.25
CA MET A 41 -13.15 0.73 3.14
C MET A 41 -11.65 1.08 3.23
N GLY A 42 -11.33 2.33 3.60
CA GLY A 42 -9.95 2.77 3.83
C GLY A 42 -9.28 2.01 4.98
N GLY A 43 -9.99 1.82 6.11
CA GLY A 43 -9.47 1.03 7.23
C GLY A 43 -9.18 -0.42 6.86
N ALA A 44 -10.06 -1.06 6.09
CA ALA A 44 -9.84 -2.41 5.58
C ALA A 44 -8.62 -2.48 4.64
N ASN A 45 -8.47 -1.50 3.73
CA ASN A 45 -7.37 -1.48 2.78
C ASN A 45 -6.01 -1.27 3.47
N ILE A 46 -5.94 -0.37 4.47
CA ILE A 46 -4.71 -0.16 5.25
C ILE A 46 -4.29 -1.46 5.94
N PHE A 47 -5.24 -2.20 6.52
CA PHE A 47 -4.95 -3.46 7.18
C PHE A 47 -4.39 -4.51 6.21
N VAL A 48 -5.04 -4.70 5.05
CA VAL A 48 -4.60 -5.66 4.03
C VAL A 48 -3.23 -5.27 3.47
N LEU A 49 -2.99 -3.98 3.19
CA LEU A 49 -1.72 -3.47 2.68
C LEU A 49 -0.55 -3.68 3.66
N VAL A 50 -0.79 -3.56 4.97
CA VAL A 50 0.25 -3.80 5.97
C VAL A 50 0.65 -5.27 6.00
N ILE A 51 -0.33 -6.19 5.99
CA ILE A 51 -0.06 -7.64 6.01
C ILE A 51 0.62 -8.08 4.71
N THR A 52 0.12 -7.64 3.55
CA THR A 52 0.71 -7.96 2.25
C THR A 52 2.11 -7.39 2.11
N SER A 53 2.39 -6.18 2.61
CA SER A 53 3.74 -5.60 2.58
C SER A 53 4.73 -6.42 3.43
N MET A 54 4.31 -6.89 4.60
CA MET A 54 5.14 -7.78 5.43
C MET A 54 5.43 -9.12 4.73
N ALA A 55 4.39 -9.75 4.15
CA ALA A 55 4.53 -11.01 3.42
C ALA A 55 5.40 -10.87 2.16
N ALA A 56 5.20 -9.80 1.39
CA ALA A 56 5.97 -9.49 0.20
C ALA A 56 7.45 -9.25 0.51
N SER A 57 7.77 -8.59 1.63
CA SER A 57 9.14 -8.39 2.07
C SER A 57 9.83 -9.73 2.41
N PHE A 58 9.08 -10.64 3.03
CA PHE A 58 9.55 -12.00 3.34
C PHE A 58 9.78 -12.82 2.07
N LEU A 59 8.85 -12.81 1.11
CA LEU A 59 9.02 -13.49 -0.18
C LEU A 59 10.17 -12.91 -1.00
N ASN A 60 10.36 -11.60 -0.98
CA ASN A 60 11.44 -10.92 -1.69
C ASN A 60 12.83 -11.30 -1.12
N ALA A 61 12.92 -11.57 0.19
CA ALA A 61 14.16 -11.99 0.83
C ALA A 61 14.47 -13.49 0.62
N PHE A 62 13.45 -14.37 0.66
CA PHE A 62 13.65 -15.83 0.65
C PHE A 62 13.52 -16.49 -0.73
N VAL A 63 12.53 -16.10 -1.54
CA VAL A 63 12.15 -16.81 -2.79
C VAL A 63 12.81 -16.20 -4.02
N LEU A 64 12.98 -14.89 -4.01
CA LEU A 64 13.49 -14.15 -5.15
C LEU A 64 14.93 -14.39 -5.61
N PRO A 65 15.88 -14.82 -4.75
CA PRO A 65 17.21 -15.17 -5.24
C PRO A 65 17.23 -16.45 -6.10
N TYR A 66 16.19 -17.31 -6.02
CA TYR A 66 16.17 -18.61 -6.71
C TYR A 66 15.26 -18.65 -7.96
N ALA A 67 14.31 -17.73 -8.10
CA ALA A 67 13.40 -17.71 -9.26
C ALA A 67 12.90 -16.28 -9.59
N PRO A 68 13.66 -15.48 -10.36
CA PRO A 68 13.29 -14.10 -10.68
C PRO A 68 12.01 -14.00 -11.54
N TYR A 69 11.69 -15.05 -12.31
CA TYR A 69 10.51 -15.11 -13.18
C TYR A 69 9.18 -15.26 -12.43
N LEU A 70 9.19 -15.80 -11.20
CA LEU A 70 7.98 -16.00 -10.40
C LEU A 70 7.58 -14.78 -9.56
N ARG A 71 8.42 -13.74 -9.53
CA ARG A 71 8.20 -12.52 -8.73
C ARG A 71 6.80 -11.96 -8.93
N LEU A 72 6.42 -11.69 -10.17
CA LEU A 72 5.16 -11.03 -10.49
C LEU A 72 3.94 -11.83 -10.00
N ILE A 73 3.93 -13.15 -10.22
CA ILE A 73 2.82 -14.02 -9.84
C ILE A 73 2.73 -14.13 -8.31
N SER A 74 3.86 -14.26 -7.62
CA SER A 74 3.88 -14.30 -6.14
C SER A 74 3.38 -13.01 -5.48
N PHE A 75 3.61 -11.86 -6.11
CA PHE A 75 3.13 -10.56 -5.63
C PHE A 75 1.62 -10.34 -5.87
N ILE A 76 1.00 -11.04 -6.82
CA ILE A 76 -0.45 -10.95 -7.08
C ILE A 76 -1.25 -11.89 -6.16
N VAL A 77 -0.64 -13.02 -5.76
CA VAL A 77 -1.28 -14.04 -4.90
C VAL A 77 -1.31 -13.63 -3.42
N VAL A 78 -0.32 -12.84 -2.99
CA VAL A 78 -0.25 -12.26 -1.64
C VAL A 78 -1.24 -11.12 -1.50
#